data_AF-A0A527ZJJ6-F1
#
_entry.id   AF-A0A527ZJJ6-F1
#
_cell.length_a   1.000
_cell.length_b   1.000
_cell.length_c   1.000
_cell.angle_alpha   90.00
_cell.angle_beta   90.00
_cell.angle_gamma   90.00
#
_symmetry.space_group_name_H-M   'P 1'
#
loop_
_entity.id
_entity.type
_entity.pdbx_description
1 polymer ?
#
loop_
_entity_poly.entity_id
_entity_poly.type
_entity_poly.pdbx_seq_one_letter_code
_entity_poly.pdbx_strand_id
1 'polypeptide(L)' 'FGMMEHATGQGIGRWFLGAAIDAAWSHGPRRVTVQTCTLDHPAALPLYQKLGFEPVAQKKEMVHPMTFAERAASVMRP' A
#
# COMPACT_ATOMS: atom_id res chain seq x y z
N PHE A 1 -0.25 -0.20 2.23
CA PHE A 1 -0.74 0.12 3.60
C PHE A 1 -2.16 -0.38 3.73
N GLY A 2 -2.64 -0.63 4.95
CA GLY A 2 -4.01 -1.10 5.20
C GLY A 2 -4.69 -0.18 6.21
N MET A 3 -6.02 -0.13 6.15
CA MET A 3 -6.84 0.57 7.12
C MET A 3 -7.81 -0.42 7.75
N MET A 4 -8.14 -0.19 9.01
CA MET A 4 -9.26 -0.89 9.64
C MET A 4 -10.56 -0.50 8.95
N GLU A 5 -11.53 -1.40 8.94
CA GLU A 5 -12.82 -1.19 8.26
C GLU A 5 -13.49 0.11 8.72
N HIS A 6 -13.50 0.39 10.03
CA HIS A 6 -14.08 1.60 10.61
C HIS A 6 -13.40 2.92 10.20
N ALA A 7 -12.19 2.87 9.65
CA ALA A 7 -11.46 4.05 9.16
C ALA A 7 -11.67 4.29 7.65
N THR A 8 -12.30 3.34 6.96
CA THR A 8 -12.55 3.45 5.52
C THR A 8 -13.66 4.47 5.24
N GLY A 9 -13.53 5.24 4.15
CA GLY A 9 -14.52 6.24 3.75
C GLY A 9 -14.43 7.60 4.47
N GLN A 10 -13.52 7.75 5.44
CA GLN A 10 -13.38 8.98 6.24
C GLN A 10 -12.30 9.94 5.72
N GLY A 11 -11.73 9.69 4.54
CA GLY A 11 -10.65 10.51 3.97
C GLY A 11 -9.25 10.29 4.60
N ILE A 12 -9.14 9.48 5.65
CA ILE A 12 -7.89 9.19 6.39
C ILE A 12 -6.82 8.61 5.45
N GLY A 13 -7.18 7.68 4.57
CA GLY A 13 -6.23 7.05 3.65
C GLY A 13 -5.53 8.03 2.72
N ARG A 14 -6.22 9.08 2.26
CA ARG A 14 -5.62 10.13 1.43
C ARG A 14 -4.63 10.96 2.24
N TRP A 15 -5.02 11.37 3.44
CA TRP A 15 -4.15 12.15 4.33
C TRP A 15 -2.89 11.34 4.68
N PHE A 16 -3.06 10.09 5.10
CA PHE A 16 -1.96 9.21 5.51
C PHE A 16 -0.97 8.97 4.38
N LEU A 17 -1.48 8.65 3.18
CA LEU A 17 -0.62 8.41 2.02
C LEU A 17 0.12 9.69 1.59
N GLY A 18 -0.53 10.86 1.65
CA GLY A 18 0.12 12.15 1.41
C GLY A 18 1.29 12.38 2.35
N ALA A 19 1.07 12.23 3.65
CA ALA A 19 2.14 12.36 4.65
C ALA A 19 3.28 11.36 4.43
N ALA A 20 2.97 10.12 4.02
CA ALA A 20 3.98 9.11 3.70
C ALA A 20 4.80 9.48 2.45
N ILE A 21 4.19 10.08 1.44
CA ILE A 21 4.87 10.58 0.24
C ILE A 21 5.82 11.73 0.63
N ASP A 22 5.34 12.70 1.40
CA ASP A 22 6.16 13.84 1.86
C ASP A 22 7.35 13.36 2.69
N ALA A 23 7.14 12.42 3.60
CA ALA A 23 8.19 11.79 4.38
C ALA A 23 9.21 11.08 3.47
N ALA A 24 8.76 10.30 2.49
CA ALA A 24 9.64 9.62 1.54
C ALA A 24 10.52 10.61 0.76
N TRP A 25 9.93 11.70 0.25
CA TRP A 25 10.67 12.72 -0.49
C TRP A 25 11.65 13.53 0.36
N SER A 26 11.39 13.68 1.66
CA SER A 26 12.31 14.35 2.59
C SER A 26 13.70 13.69 2.66
N HIS A 27 13.79 12.40 2.30
CA HIS A 27 15.05 11.65 2.21
C HIS A 27 15.81 11.86 0.89
N GLY A 28 15.33 12.72 -0.01
CA GLY A 28 15.96 13.00 -1.31
C GLY A 28 16.05 11.80 -2.28
N PRO A 29 15.06 10.89 -2.37
CA PRO A 29 15.12 9.80 -3.32
C PRO A 29 15.03 10.31 -4.76
N ARG A 30 15.59 9.55 -5.72
CA ARG A 30 15.39 9.86 -7.15
C ARG A 30 13.98 9.49 -7.64
N ARG A 31 13.31 8.55 -6.97
CA ARG A 31 11.97 8.05 -7.29
C ARG A 31 11.37 7.36 -6.07
N VAL A 32 10.07 7.50 -5.88
CA VAL A 32 9.27 6.69 -4.96
C VAL A 32 8.38 5.77 -5.78
N THR A 33 8.40 4.47 -5.46
CA THR A 33 7.55 3.47 -6.11
C THR A 33 6.68 2.76 -5.08
N VAL A 34 5.48 2.37 -5.50
CA VAL A 34 4.56 1.56 -4.72
C VAL A 34 4.12 0.37 -5.55
N GLN A 35 3.92 -0.78 -4.92
CA GLN A 35 3.27 -1.92 -5.55
C GLN A 35 1.84 -2.03 -5.04
N THR A 36 0.92 -2.34 -5.95
CA THR A 36 -0.47 -2.68 -5.63
C THR A 36 -0.90 -3.83 -6.54
N CYS A 37 -1.86 -4.63 -6.08
CA CYS A 37 -2.36 -5.80 -6.78
C CYS A 37 -3.87 -5.93 -6.63
N THR A 38 -4.45 -6.91 -7.32
CA THR A 38 -5.89 -7.18 -7.31
C THR A 38 -6.43 -7.71 -5.98
N LEU A 39 -5.57 -8.03 -5.01
CA LEU A 39 -5.96 -8.38 -3.65
C LEU A 39 -6.13 -7.14 -2.74
N ASP A 40 -5.63 -5.98 -3.17
CA ASP A 40 -5.82 -4.74 -2.42
C ASP A 40 -7.25 -4.21 -2.60
N HIS A 41 -7.64 -3.27 -1.73
CA HIS A 41 -8.92 -2.57 -1.85
C HIS A 41 -9.04 -1.89 -3.23
N PRO A 42 -10.18 -1.96 -3.94
CA PRO A 42 -10.34 -1.41 -5.29
C PRO A 42 -10.08 0.10 -5.39
N ALA A 43 -10.15 0.82 -4.26
CA ALA A 43 -9.82 2.24 -4.17
C ALA A 43 -8.30 2.54 -4.18
N ALA A 44 -7.43 1.53 -4.05
CA ALA A 44 -5.98 1.72 -3.90
C ALA A 44 -5.36 2.34 -5.15
N LEU A 45 -5.50 1.70 -6.33
CA LEU A 45 -4.93 2.21 -7.58
C LEU A 45 -5.40 3.64 -7.92
N PRO A 46 -6.71 3.96 -7.91
CA PRO A 46 -7.17 5.34 -8.13
C PRO A 46 -6.62 6.33 -7.11
N LEU A 47 -6.44 5.94 -5.84
CA LEU A 47 -5.87 6.80 -4.81
C LEU A 47 -4.40 7.12 -5.11
N TYR A 48 -3.58 6.12 -5.47
CA TYR A 48 -2.19 6.35 -5.87
C TYR A 48 -2.12 7.30 -7.06
N GLN A 49 -2.93 7.07 -8.10
CA GLN A 49 -2.98 7.93 -9.29
C GLN A 49 -3.37 9.38 -8.95
N LYS A 50 -4.36 9.59 -8.07
CA LYS A 50 -4.76 10.92 -7.59
C LYS A 50 -3.65 11.66 -6.83
N LEU A 51 -2.67 10.94 -6.29
CA LEU A 51 -1.52 11.51 -5.59
C LEU A 51 -0.25 11.55 -6.45
N GLY A 52 -0.39 11.41 -7.78
CA GLY A 52 0.70 11.63 -8.73
C GLY A 52 1.53 10.39 -9.06
N PHE A 53 1.13 9.20 -8.63
CA PHE A 53 1.76 7.96 -9.11
C PHE A 53 1.27 7.58 -10.50
N GLU A 54 2.17 7.09 -11.34
CA GLU A 54 1.87 6.56 -12.67
C GLU A 54 2.25 5.08 -12.75
N PRO A 55 1.48 4.24 -13.46
CA PRO A 55 1.84 2.84 -13.69
C PRO A 55 3.13 2.74 -14.50
N VAL A 56 4.16 2.11 -13.92
CA VAL A 56 5.45 1.90 -14.59
C VAL A 56 5.68 0.45 -15.02
N ALA A 57 4.95 -0.50 -14.44
CA ALA A 57 5.03 -1.93 -14.75
C ALA A 57 3.77 -2.67 -14.25
N GLN A 58 3.46 -3.79 -14.89
CA GLN A 58 2.42 -4.74 -14.45
C GLN A 58 2.91 -6.17 -14.69
N LYS A 59 2.60 -7.08 -13.76
CA LYS A 59 2.88 -8.51 -13.88
C LYS A 59 1.71 -9.33 -13.30
N LYS A 60 1.53 -10.54 -13.81
CA LYS A 60 0.64 -11.54 -13.21
C LYS A 60 1.47 -12.42 -12.29
N GLU A 61 0.95 -12.71 -11.10
CA GLU A 61 1.61 -13.57 -10.12
C GLU A 61 0.62 -14.55 -9.50
N MET A 62 1.12 -15.72 -9.11
CA MET A 62 0.38 -16.66 -8.27
C MET A 62 0.78 -16.42 -6.82
N VAL A 63 -0.21 -16.09 -5.98
CA VAL A 63 -0.02 -15.90 -4.54
C VAL A 63 -0.36 -17.20 -3.82
N HIS A 64 0.55 -17.68 -2.98
CA HIS A 64 0.27 -18.76 -2.04
C HIS A 64 0.00 -18.14 -0.66
N PRO A 65 -1.24 -18.18 -0.16
CA PRO A 65 -1.55 -17.67 1.16
C PRO A 65 -0.81 -18.48 2.21
N MET A 66 -0.12 -17.78 3.12
CA MET A 66 0.39 -18.39 4.34
C MET A 66 -0.75 -19.00 5.15
N THR A 67 -0.51 -20.14 5.81
CA THR A 67 -1.38 -20.71 6.84
C THR A 67 -1.53 -19.75 8.02
N PHE A 68 -2.53 -19.97 8.89
CA PHE A 68 -2.70 -19.12 10.08
C PHE A 68 -1.46 -19.13 10.98
N ALA A 69 -0.84 -20.30 11.18
CA ALA A 69 0.37 -20.43 12.00
C ALA A 69 1.55 -19.63 11.42
N GLU A 70 1.77 -19.70 10.11
CA GLU A 70 2.82 -18.93 9.42
C GLU A 70 2.55 -17.42 9.47
N ARG A 71 1.28 -17.00 9.31
CA ARG A 71 0.91 -15.58 9.45
C ARG A 71 1.19 -15.06 10.86
N ALA A 72 0.78 -15.81 11.89
CA ALA A 72 1.00 -15.41 13.28
C ALA A 72 2.48 -15.25 13.62
N ALA A 73 3.35 -16.14 13.09
CA ALA A 73 4.79 -16.06 13.26
C ALA A 73 5.44 -14.87 12.54
N SER A 74 4.86 -14.39 11.42
CA SER A 74 5.43 -13.28 10.64
C SER A 74 5.33 -11.91 11.32
N VAL A 75 4.22 -11.64 12.02
CA VAL A 75 3.98 -10.36 12.69
C VAL A 75 4.71 -10.27 14.04
N MET A 76 5.07 -11.41 14.62
CA MET A 76 5.71 -11.56 15.95
C MET A 76 7.23 -11.79 15.85
N ARG A 77 7.92 -11.20 14.86
CA ARG A 77 9.40 -11.23 14.87
C ARG A 77 9.92 -10.33 16.01
N PRO A 78 10.87 -10.81 16.83
CA PRO A 78 11.52 -9.99 17.85
C PRO A 78 12.26 -8.79 17.25
#